data_AF-A0A0S8C958-F1
#
_entry.id   AF-A0A0S8C958-F1
#
_cell.length_a   1.000
_cell.length_b   1.000
_cell.length_c   1.000
_cell.angle_alpha   90.00
_cell.angle_beta   90.00
_cell.angle_gamma   90.00
#
_symmetry.space_group_name_H-M   'P 1'
#
loop_
_entity.id
_entity.type
_entity.pdbx_description
1 polymer ?
#
loop_
_entity_poly.entity_id
_entity_poly.type
_entity_poly.pdbx_seq_one_letter_code
_entity_poly.pdbx_strand_id
1 'polypeptide(L)'
;MVIIALLLGFKLFPAYYEYYSIKRTFNVIAKDETLRGLTKRDVESSFVRRATMENIQALGPYDLAINKVGDQWVIEAQYSVQVPLFGNLSACMDFAPRSDNN
;
A
#
# COMPACT_ATOMS: atom_id res chain seq x y z
N MET A 1 1.70 -31.02 9.43
CA MET A 1 1.13 -30.14 8.38
C MET A 1 0.55 -28.85 8.95
N VAL A 2 -0.32 -28.88 9.98
CA VAL A 2 -0.96 -27.68 10.54
C VAL A 2 0.03 -26.64 11.10
N ILE A 3 1.09 -27.06 11.80
CA ILE A 3 2.09 -26.13 12.39
C ILE A 3 2.84 -25.36 11.29
N ILE A 4 3.22 -26.02 10.20
CA ILE A 4 3.92 -25.37 9.08
C ILE A 4 2.99 -24.35 8.40
N ALA A 5 1.71 -24.70 8.19
CA ALA A 5 0.73 -23.78 7.64
C ALA A 5 0.52 -22.54 8.54
N LEU A 6 0.47 -22.73 9.87
CA LEU A 6 0.37 -21.62 10.83
C LEU A 6 1.60 -20.71 10.79
N LEU A 7 2.81 -21.27 10.77
CA LEU A 7 4.05 -20.50 10.71
C LEU A 7 4.18 -19.69 9.40
N LEU A 8 3.77 -20.27 8.28
CA LEU A 8 3.68 -19.57 7.00
C LEU A 8 2.64 -18.44 7.07
N GLY A 9 1.45 -18.72 7.60
CA GLY A 9 0.39 -17.72 7.79
C GLY A 9 0.87 -16.52 8.62
N PHE A 10 1.51 -16.77 9.77
CA PHE A 10 2.04 -15.70 10.62
C PHE A 10 3.18 -14.90 9.97
N LYS A 11 4.01 -15.52 9.11
CA LYS A 11 5.07 -14.80 8.38
C LYS A 11 4.53 -13.94 7.24
N LEU A 12 3.49 -14.39 6.55
CA LEU A 12 2.90 -13.65 5.44
C LEU A 12 1.91 -12.59 5.92
N PHE A 13 1.30 -12.78 7.10
CA PHE A 13 0.30 -11.88 7.67
C PHE A 13 0.72 -10.40 7.71
N PRO A 14 1.93 -10.02 8.16
CA PRO A 14 2.36 -8.62 8.15
C PRO A 14 2.29 -7.96 6.77
N ALA A 15 2.70 -8.68 5.71
CA ALA A 15 2.67 -8.16 4.34
C ALA A 15 1.23 -7.92 3.84
N TYR A 16 0.31 -8.83 4.14
CA TYR A 16 -1.11 -8.66 3.82
C TYR A 16 -1.76 -7.54 4.63
N TYR A 17 -1.39 -7.40 5.91
CA TYR A 17 -1.87 -6.31 6.76
C TYR A 17 -1.42 -4.95 6.24
N GLU A 18 -0.15 -4.84 5.84
CA GLU A 18 0.41 -3.62 5.25
C GLU A 18 -0.30 -3.25 3.93
N TYR A 19 -0.54 -4.22 3.03
CA TYR A 19 -1.34 -4.01 1.82
C TYR A 19 -2.71 -3.39 2.12
N TYR A 20 -3.41 -3.90 3.14
CA TYR A 20 -4.72 -3.40 3.53
C TYR A 20 -4.65 -1.97 4.07
N SER A 21 -3.62 -1.67 4.89
CA SER A 21 -3.39 -0.31 5.39
C SER A 21 -3.07 0.68 4.26
N ILE A 22 -2.26 0.27 3.28
CA ILE A 22 -1.98 1.06 2.07
C ILE A 22 -3.27 1.34 1.31
N LYS A 23 -4.06 0.30 1.00
CA LYS A 23 -5.33 0.46 0.26
C LYS A 23 -6.29 1.40 1.00
N ARG A 24 -6.41 1.26 2.32
CA ARG A 24 -7.21 2.16 3.15
C ARG A 24 -6.71 3.59 3.06
N THR A 25 -5.40 3.80 3.15
CA THR A 25 -4.78 5.13 3.05
C THR A 25 -5.06 5.77 1.70
N PHE A 26 -4.92 5.03 0.60
CA PHE A 26 -5.26 5.50 -0.74
C PHE A 26 -6.72 5.93 -0.85
N ASN A 27 -7.64 5.13 -0.32
CA ASN A 27 -9.06 5.46 -0.30
C ASN A 27 -9.35 6.74 0.49
N VAL A 28 -8.69 6.96 1.62
CA VAL A 28 -8.89 8.20 2.40
C VAL A 28 -8.35 9.41 1.63
N ILE A 29 -7.18 9.30 1.00
CA ILE A 29 -6.61 10.41 0.22
C ILE A 29 -7.46 10.71 -1.03
N ALA A 30 -7.97 9.69 -1.71
CA ALA A 30 -8.86 9.84 -2.87
C ALA A 30 -10.17 10.58 -2.51
N LYS A 31 -10.70 10.34 -1.31
CA LYS A 31 -11.93 10.95 -0.81
C LYS A 31 -11.70 12.29 -0.08
N ASP A 32 -10.45 12.69 0.14
CA ASP A 32 -10.11 13.92 0.85
C ASP A 32 -10.41 15.15 0.00
N GLU A 33 -11.46 15.88 0.36
CA GLU A 33 -11.92 17.06 -0.38
C GLU A 33 -10.89 18.19 -0.36
N THR A 34 -10.07 18.25 0.69
CA THR A 34 -9.03 19.28 0.83
C THR A 34 -7.91 19.15 -0.21
N LEU A 35 -7.79 17.96 -0.83
CA LEU A 35 -6.76 17.67 -1.82
C LEU A 35 -7.26 17.86 -3.26
N ARG A 36 -8.56 18.01 -3.53
CA ARG A 36 -9.13 18.03 -4.90
C ARG A 36 -8.54 19.15 -5.79
N GLY A 37 -8.16 20.28 -5.19
CA GLY A 37 -7.55 21.42 -5.88
C GLY A 37 -6.03 21.51 -5.79
N LEU A 38 -5.37 20.54 -5.14
CA LEU A 38 -3.93 20.59 -4.89
C LEU A 38 -3.12 19.93 -6.02
N THR A 39 -1.80 19.96 -5.89
CA THR A 39 -0.90 19.35 -6.87
C THR A 39 -0.63 17.88 -6.55
N LYS A 40 -0.11 17.13 -7.52
CA LYS A 40 0.37 15.75 -7.31
C LYS A 40 1.33 15.66 -6.12
N ARG A 41 2.21 16.65 -5.96
CA ARG A 41 3.21 16.70 -4.88
C ARG A 41 2.55 16.82 -3.49
N ASP A 42 1.44 17.51 -3.40
CA ASP A 42 0.68 17.63 -2.15
C ASP A 42 0.03 16.29 -1.77
N VAL A 43 -0.50 15.56 -2.76
CA VAL A 43 -1.02 14.20 -2.60
C VAL A 43 0.08 13.22 -2.16
N GLU A 44 1.26 13.27 -2.80
CA GLU A 44 2.45 12.50 -2.39
C GLU A 44 2.84 12.82 -0.94
N SER A 45 2.84 14.10 -0.56
CA SER A 45 3.17 14.50 0.81
C SER A 45 2.14 14.02 1.84
N SER A 46 0.85 14.03 1.48
CA SER A 46 -0.24 13.51 2.31
C SER A 46 -0.09 12.00 2.50
N PHE A 47 0.26 11.27 1.44
CA PHE A 47 0.59 9.85 1.55
C PHE A 47 1.78 9.61 2.48
N VAL A 48 2.91 10.29 2.30
CA VAL A 48 4.12 10.08 3.13
C VAL A 48 3.81 10.28 4.63
N ARG A 49 3.05 11.33 4.97
CA ARG A 49 2.63 11.58 6.36
C ARG A 49 1.79 10.43 6.92
N ARG A 50 0.83 9.92 6.14
CA ARG A 50 -0.05 8.81 6.55
C ARG A 50 0.69 7.48 6.59
N ALA A 51 1.56 7.22 5.62
CA ALA A 51 2.45 6.06 5.55
C ALA A 51 3.36 5.97 6.78
N THR A 52 3.89 7.09 7.24
CA THR A 52 4.70 7.15 8.48
C THR A 52 3.89 6.77 9.72
N MET A 53 2.63 7.19 9.80
CA MET A 53 1.73 6.85 10.93
C MET A 53 1.31 5.38 10.92
N GLU A 54 1.06 4.83 9.74
CA GLU A 54 0.66 3.43 9.52
C GLU A 54 1.86 2.46 9.46
N ASN A 55 3.08 2.97 9.62
CA ASN A 55 4.35 2.22 9.52
C ASN A 55 4.48 1.42 8.21
N ILE A 56 4.06 2.04 7.10
CA ILE A 56 4.20 1.48 5.76
C ILE A 56 5.66 1.68 5.32
N GLN A 57 6.35 0.58 5.05
CA GLN A 57 7.75 0.54 4.62
C GLN A 57 7.90 0.01 3.18
N ALA A 58 6.87 -0.67 2.66
CA ALA A 58 6.91 -1.31 1.35
C ALA A 58 6.81 -0.33 0.16
N LEU A 59 6.41 0.92 0.40
CA LEU A 59 6.20 1.93 -0.65
C LEU A 59 6.81 3.28 -0.25
N GLY A 60 7.58 3.86 -1.17
CA GLY A 60 8.02 5.24 -1.11
C GLY A 60 7.11 6.20 -1.89
N PRO A 61 7.37 7.52 -1.81
CA PRO A 61 6.61 8.53 -2.56
C PRO A 61 6.76 8.40 -4.09
N TYR A 62 7.86 7.81 -4.57
CA TYR A 62 8.15 7.67 -5.99
C TYR A 62 7.48 6.45 -6.64
N ASP A 63 7.01 5.50 -5.84
CA ASP A 63 6.37 4.26 -6.30
C ASP A 63 4.87 4.45 -6.57
N LEU A 64 4.36 5.68 -6.40
CA LEU A 64 2.96 6.03 -6.53
C LEU A 64 2.65 6.57 -7.93
N ALA A 65 1.74 5.88 -8.62
CA ALA A 65 1.05 6.41 -9.79
C ALA A 65 -0.19 7.19 -9.31
N ILE A 66 -0.10 8.52 -9.36
CA ILE A 66 -1.19 9.43 -8.96
C ILE A 66 -1.75 10.06 -10.22
N ASN A 67 -3.03 9.80 -10.48
CA ASN A 67 -3.78 10.31 -11.61
C ASN A 67 -4.99 11.11 -11.10
N LYS A 68 -5.40 12.14 -11.83
CA LYS A 68 -6.65 12.87 -11.55
C LYS A 68 -7.72 12.44 -12.54
N VAL A 69 -8.84 11.93 -12.04
CA VAL A 69 -9.99 11.51 -12.85
C VAL A 69 -11.18 12.36 -12.44
N GLY A 70 -11.54 13.34 -13.28
CA GLY A 70 -12.53 14.37 -12.93
C GLY A 70 -12.02 15.25 -11.78
N ASP A 71 -12.74 15.25 -10.67
CA ASP A 71 -12.39 16.00 -9.45
C ASP A 71 -11.79 15.12 -8.34
N GLN A 72 -11.59 13.82 -8.61
CA GLN A 72 -11.02 12.88 -7.63
C GLN A 72 -9.62 12.42 -8.01
N TRP A 73 -8.83 12.13 -6.98
CA TRP A 73 -7.51 11.52 -7.13
C TRP A 73 -7.63 10.00 -7.15
N VAL A 74 -6.98 9.37 -8.12
CA VAL A 74 -6.79 7.94 -8.19
C VAL A 74 -5.32 7.65 -7.91
N ILE A 75 -5.08 6.86 -6.87
CA ILE A 75 -3.73 6.51 -6.40
C ILE A 75 -3.55 5.01 -6.55
N GLU A 76 -2.46 4.65 -7.19
CA GLU A 76 -2.09 3.28 -7.52
C GLU A 76 -0.61 3.07 -7.18
N ALA A 77 -0.26 1.86 -6.77
CA ALA A 77 1.13 1.45 -6.62
C ALA A 77 1.28 -0.02 -7.02
N GLN A 78 2.49 -0.42 -7.36
CA GLN A 78 2.85 -1.81 -7.63
C GLN A 78 4.18 -2.10 -6.94
N TYR A 79 4.22 -3.15 -6.12
CA TYR A 79 5.41 -3.53 -5.39
C TYR A 79 5.39 -5.02 -5.07
N SER A 80 6.58 -5.58 -4.86
CA SER A 80 6.76 -6.98 -4.50
C SER A 80 7.38 -7.07 -3.11
N VAL A 81 6.82 -7.91 -2.25
CA VAL A 81 7.37 -8.20 -0.92
C VAL A 81 7.94 -9.60 -0.92
N GLN A 82 9.24 -9.68 -0.64
CA GLN A 82 9.92 -10.95 -0.46
C GLN A 82 10.01 -11.29 1.03
N VAL A 83 9.42 -12.42 1.43
CA VAL A 83 9.43 -12.91 2.81
C VAL A 83 10.26 -14.19 2.89
N PRO A 84 11.39 -14.22 3.60
CA PRO A 84 12.17 -15.43 3.78
C PRO A 84 11.38 -16.43 4.63
N LEU A 85 11.23 -17.67 4.15
CA LEU A 85 10.47 -18.71 4.84
C LEU A 85 11.40 -19.55 5.73
N PHE A 86 12.23 -20.40 5.11
CA PHE A 86 13.16 -21.30 5.79
C PHE A 86 14.33 -21.67 4.87
N GLY A 87 15.55 -21.66 5.43
CA GLY A 87 16.77 -21.88 4.67
C GLY A 87 16.87 -20.91 3.49
N ASN A 88 16.98 -21.47 2.30
CA ASN A 88 17.10 -20.79 1.01
C ASN A 88 15.76 -20.63 0.27
N LEU A 89 14.62 -20.82 0.95
CA LEU A 89 13.28 -20.60 0.39
C LEU A 89 12.70 -19.25 0.84
N SER A 90 12.20 -18.48 -0.12
CA SER A 90 11.46 -17.23 0.10
C SER A 90 10.12 -17.26 -0.63
N ALA A 91 9.10 -16.65 -0.05
CA ALA A 91 7.87 -16.30 -0.74
C ALA A 91 8.02 -14.91 -1.35
N CYS A 92 7.51 -14.72 -2.57
CA CYS A 92 7.32 -13.41 -3.17
C CYS A 92 5.83 -13.16 -3.31
N MET A 93 5.38 -11.97 -2.92
CA MET A 93 4.00 -11.54 -3.05
C MET A 93 3.98 -10.23 -3.82
N ASP A 94 3.24 -10.20 -4.92
CA ASP A 94 3.06 -9.02 -5.74
C ASP A 94 1.76 -8.33 -5.34
N PHE A 95 1.86 -7.05 -4.99
CA PHE A 95 0.75 -6.24 -4.54
C PHE A 95 0.53 -5.06 -5.49
N ALA A 96 -0.74 -4.84 -5.84
CA ALA A 96 -1.17 -3.71 -6.67
C ALA A 96 -2.34 -2.97 -6.01
N PRO A 97 -2.12 -2.24 -4.90
CA PRO A 97 -3.17 -1.44 -4.28
C PRO A 97 -3.60 -0.29 -5.19
N ARG A 98 -4.91 -0.03 -5.21
CA ARG A 98 -5.54 1.06 -5.95
C ARG A 98 -6.66 1.66 -5.12
N SER A 99 -6.81 2.99 -5.18
CA SER A 99 -7.96 3.67 -4.59
C SER A 99 -9.24 3.34 -5.36
N ASP A 100 -10.30 2.97 -4.64
CA ASP A 100 -11.61 2.70 -5.21
C ASP A 100 -12.35 4.03 -5.48
N ASN A 101 -12.90 4.20 -6.69
CA ASN A 101 -13.61 5.41 -7.13
C ASN A 101 -15.14 5.24 -7.06
N ASN A 102 -15.65 4.81 -5.90
CA ASN A 102 -17.09 4.62 -5.65
C ASN A 102 -17.59 5.42 -4.45
#